data_AF-I4CPZ7-F1
#
_entry.id   AF-I4CPZ7-F1
#
_cell.length_a   1.000
_cell.length_b   1.000
_cell.length_c   1.000
_cell.angle_alpha   90.00
_cell.angle_beta   90.00
_cell.angle_gamma   90.00
#
_symmetry.space_group_name_H-M   'P 1'
#
loop_
_entity.id
_entity.type
_entity.pdbx_description
1 polymer ?
#
loop_
_entity_poly.entity_id
_entity_poly.type
_entity_poly.pdbx_seq_one_letter_code
_entity_poly.pdbx_strand_id
1 'polypeptide(L)'
;MAKINADIEEVELSFKDKVWISYFKKYESNFKVAFKGFAQKESFKARLLRQAAPVAQIKIEDLEAKAEIVFVDAQPRVEAPSLFTMSASLLDDSIWRKKIIGKQDVDIAKLIGALNLGDWLNQGLKYMHGDTCPFCQQKTITDSFRAKVAEYFDDSFTSSMSELKAAEIDYKSAVDDLAQYLALTEQRLASNLIAKVDINNYKLAVNAFLSLLSANMELVASKLKEPSLSIQLHPIKDEWAAIELLLKKGRDNCLAHNEILDHYDEERSNLISAVWDFIAQQAKKDVAEYRVKLNGLSKGRDNIARIIADKRAEYFGLNADIKALVSQTTSVQPAVDEINAILRGCGFDNFEIIPADSVLNHYQIKRADGSLAEPTLSEGEISFITFLYFLQLVKGGKSVANVSSPRVLVIDDPISSLDSGILFVVSTLIKSLIKAIKSGLGDVRQLIILTHNVYFHKEASFIDGRTKCINDVNYWVLRKGERFSAIVHHGINNPISTSYELLWREYKETPDTSAVTLQNVMRRIIENYFKILGKYGDDDLIAMFDTHEDREVCRSLVAWINDGSHCMPDDLFIQAHGAEVQVYRKVFKKIFQLTNHEGHYEMMTR
;
A
#
# COMPACT_ATOMS: atom_id res chain seq x y z
N MET A 1 2.28 -15.03 -1.76
CA MET A 1 2.43 -13.87 -2.67
C MET A 1 1.74 -12.63 -2.13
N ALA A 2 0.40 -12.62 -1.97
CA ALA A 2 -0.33 -11.43 -1.49
C ALA A 2 0.24 -10.82 -0.18
N LYS A 3 0.46 -11.65 0.85
CA LYS A 3 1.04 -11.21 2.13
C LYS A 3 2.42 -10.54 1.97
N ILE A 4 3.34 -11.19 1.26
CA ILE A 4 4.70 -10.65 1.07
C ILE A 4 4.70 -9.33 0.26
N ASN A 5 3.77 -9.18 -0.69
CA ASN A 5 3.64 -7.92 -1.42
C ASN A 5 3.11 -6.80 -0.51
N ALA A 6 2.14 -7.10 0.36
CA ALA A 6 1.65 -6.16 1.37
C ALA A 6 2.77 -5.77 2.35
N ASP A 7 3.57 -6.73 2.82
CA ASP A 7 4.71 -6.47 3.72
C ASP A 7 5.77 -5.56 3.05
N ILE A 8 6.01 -5.72 1.73
CA ILE A 8 6.90 -4.84 0.96
C ILE A 8 6.33 -3.42 0.87
N GLU A 9 5.04 -3.27 0.56
CA GLU A 9 4.37 -1.98 0.50
C GLU A 9 4.40 -1.26 1.86
N GLU A 10 4.19 -1.98 2.96
CA GLU A 10 4.27 -1.44 4.31
C GLU A 10 5.69 -0.93 4.65
N VAL A 11 6.73 -1.71 4.33
CA VAL A 11 8.13 -1.29 4.53
C VAL A 11 8.47 -0.06 3.69
N GLU A 12 8.01 0.00 2.43
CA GLU A 12 8.17 1.17 1.55
C GLU A 12 7.49 2.41 2.13
N LEU A 13 6.24 2.30 2.58
CA LEU A 13 5.49 3.40 3.18
C LEU A 13 6.12 3.88 4.49
N SER A 14 6.45 2.95 5.39
CA SER A 14 7.07 3.26 6.68
C SER A 14 8.40 3.98 6.51
N PHE A 15 9.28 3.48 5.62
CA PHE A 15 10.57 4.11 5.36
C PHE A 15 10.39 5.50 4.73
N LYS A 16 9.49 5.63 3.75
CA LYS A 16 9.16 6.91 3.10
C LYS A 16 8.71 7.97 4.10
N ASP A 17 7.83 7.61 5.03
CA ASP A 17 7.34 8.54 6.06
C ASP A 17 8.43 8.90 7.07
N LYS A 18 9.23 7.90 7.49
CA LYS A 18 10.37 8.12 8.38
C LYS A 18 11.36 9.12 7.80
N VAL A 19 11.81 8.93 6.55
CA VAL A 19 12.82 9.82 5.97
C VAL A 19 12.29 11.24 5.76
N TRP A 20 11.00 11.38 5.47
CA TRP A 20 10.36 12.67 5.30
C TRP A 20 10.30 13.47 6.61
N ILE A 21 9.92 12.82 7.71
CA ILE A 21 9.79 13.48 9.01
C ILE A 21 11.17 13.74 9.62
N SER A 22 12.03 12.71 9.65
CA SER A 22 13.30 12.77 10.38
C SER A 22 14.40 13.58 9.66
N TYR A 23 14.32 13.72 8.33
CA TYR A 23 15.38 14.38 7.55
C TYR A 23 14.86 15.57 6.74
N PHE A 24 13.83 15.41 5.90
CA PHE A 24 13.33 16.54 5.11
C PHE A 24 12.77 17.63 6.02
N LYS A 25 11.77 17.32 6.87
CA LYS A 25 11.12 18.32 7.73
C LYS A 25 12.05 18.95 8.76
N LYS A 26 13.05 18.20 9.22
CA LYS A 26 14.04 18.68 10.19
C LYS A 26 14.96 19.77 9.59
N TYR A 27 15.32 19.65 8.32
CA TYR A 27 16.32 20.52 7.68
C TYR A 27 15.74 21.44 6.60
N GLU A 28 14.43 21.38 6.33
CA GLU A 28 13.75 22.16 5.30
C GLU A 28 13.90 23.67 5.49
N SER A 29 13.91 24.16 6.73
CA SER A 29 14.07 25.58 7.05
C SER A 29 15.42 26.13 6.57
N ASN A 30 16.49 25.35 6.73
CA ASN A 30 17.86 25.79 6.49
C ASN A 30 18.30 25.51 5.05
N PHE A 31 17.79 24.43 4.43
CA PHE A 31 18.25 23.96 3.12
C PHE A 31 17.15 23.84 2.06
N LYS A 32 16.10 24.66 2.15
CA LYS A 32 14.97 24.67 1.21
C LYS A 32 15.38 24.63 -0.27
N VAL A 33 16.44 25.37 -0.63
CA VAL A 33 16.98 25.42 -2.00
C VAL A 33 17.56 24.08 -2.44
N ALA A 34 18.30 23.39 -1.57
CA ALA A 34 18.89 22.08 -1.86
C ALA A 34 17.84 20.98 -2.09
N PHE A 35 16.62 21.18 -1.59
CA PHE A 35 15.50 20.24 -1.77
C PHE A 35 14.57 20.60 -2.93
N LYS A 36 14.87 21.67 -3.69
CA LYS A 36 14.07 22.04 -4.87
C LYS A 36 14.07 20.88 -5.88
N GLY A 37 12.89 20.48 -6.34
CA GLY A 37 12.69 19.30 -7.19
C GLY A 37 12.53 17.96 -6.45
N PHE A 38 12.84 17.93 -5.14
CA PHE A 38 12.72 16.74 -4.28
C PHE A 38 11.78 16.96 -3.08
N ALA A 39 10.91 17.97 -3.15
CA ALA A 39 9.96 18.34 -2.10
C ALA A 39 8.70 17.46 -2.06
N GLN A 40 8.81 16.18 -2.41
CA GLN A 40 7.76 15.18 -2.23
C GLN A 40 8.35 13.94 -1.56
N LYS A 41 7.54 13.23 -0.77
CA LYS A 41 8.00 12.05 0.00
C LYS A 41 8.75 11.04 -0.87
N GLU A 42 8.20 10.71 -2.04
CA GLU A 42 8.77 9.70 -2.93
C GLU A 42 10.06 10.19 -3.61
N SER A 43 10.08 11.44 -4.10
CA SER A 43 11.26 11.99 -4.77
C SER A 43 12.43 12.22 -3.80
N PHE A 44 12.15 12.65 -2.57
CA PHE A 44 13.15 12.77 -1.50
C PHE A 44 13.77 11.42 -1.16
N LYS A 45 12.92 10.39 -0.92
CA LYS A 45 13.37 9.01 -0.68
C LYS A 45 14.25 8.50 -1.82
N ALA A 46 13.80 8.67 -3.07
CA ALA A 46 14.53 8.19 -4.25
C ALA A 46 15.90 8.87 -4.41
N ARG A 47 15.99 10.18 -4.15
CA ARG A 47 17.26 10.92 -4.18
C ARG A 47 18.19 10.46 -3.05
N LEU A 48 17.68 10.34 -1.82
CA LEU A 48 18.44 9.88 -0.66
C LEU A 48 19.03 8.48 -0.87
N LEU A 49 18.26 7.54 -1.42
CA LEU A 49 18.71 6.17 -1.67
C LEU A 49 19.82 6.07 -2.73
N ARG A 50 19.93 7.05 -3.63
CA ARG A 50 21.00 7.15 -4.64
C ARG A 50 22.28 7.76 -4.09
N GLN A 51 22.21 8.50 -2.98
CA GLN A 51 23.35 9.18 -2.39
C GLN A 51 24.17 8.21 -1.53
N ALA A 52 25.49 8.21 -1.71
CA ALA A 52 26.39 7.45 -0.84
C ALA A 52 26.71 8.28 0.41
N ALA A 53 26.59 7.68 1.59
CA ALA A 53 26.99 8.35 2.82
C ALA A 53 28.52 8.49 2.87
N PRO A 54 29.07 9.72 2.97
CA PRO A 54 30.51 9.93 3.08
C PRO A 54 31.08 9.36 4.38
N VAL A 55 32.37 9.02 4.37
CA VAL A 55 33.11 8.53 5.55
C VAL A 55 33.48 9.69 6.47
N ALA A 56 33.89 10.83 5.90
CA ALA A 56 34.24 12.03 6.66
C ALA A 56 33.00 12.65 7.30
N GLN A 57 33.12 13.11 8.54
CA GLN A 57 32.01 13.72 9.26
C GLN A 57 31.78 15.15 8.76
N ILE A 58 30.54 15.43 8.35
CA ILE A 58 30.14 16.76 7.90
C ILE A 58 29.44 17.46 9.07
N LYS A 59 29.92 18.66 9.42
CA LYS A 59 29.31 19.51 10.45
C LYS A 59 28.19 20.33 9.82
N ILE A 60 27.07 20.45 10.54
CA ILE A 60 25.91 21.18 10.04
C ILE A 60 26.16 22.69 10.04
N GLU A 61 26.93 23.17 11.02
CA GLU A 61 27.25 24.59 11.21
C GLU A 61 27.99 25.16 9.99
N ASP A 62 28.90 24.38 9.40
CA ASP A 62 29.65 24.77 8.20
C ASP A 62 28.73 24.87 6.97
N LEU A 63 27.72 24.00 6.87
CA LEU A 63 26.74 24.02 5.78
C LEU A 63 25.74 25.18 5.94
N GLU A 64 25.26 25.44 7.16
CA GLU A 64 24.35 26.54 7.46
C GLU A 64 25.01 27.89 7.17
N ALA A 65 26.25 28.09 7.61
CA ALA A 65 27.01 29.32 7.33
C ALA A 65 27.20 29.57 5.82
N LYS A 66 27.45 28.50 5.03
CA LYS A 66 27.53 28.62 3.57
C LYS A 66 26.16 28.86 2.92
N ALA A 67 25.10 28.25 3.44
CA ALA A 67 23.75 28.39 2.92
C ALA A 67 23.21 29.83 3.05
N GLU A 68 23.53 30.53 4.15
CA GLU A 68 23.17 31.94 4.34
C GLU A 68 23.73 32.86 3.23
N ILE A 69 24.80 32.45 2.57
CA ILE A 69 25.44 33.21 1.49
C ILE A 69 24.94 32.71 0.12
N VAL A 70 25.03 31.40 -0.14
CA VAL A 70 24.87 30.82 -1.48
C VAL A 70 23.41 30.56 -1.86
N PHE A 71 22.51 30.37 -0.88
CA PHE A 71 21.09 30.09 -1.15
C PHE A 71 20.20 31.33 -1.19
N VAL A 72 20.78 32.52 -1.02
CA VAL A 72 20.07 33.79 -1.24
C VAL A 72 20.24 34.20 -2.69
N ASP A 73 19.12 34.31 -3.41
CA ASP A 73 19.13 34.75 -4.81
C ASP A 73 19.39 36.27 -4.80
N ALA A 74 20.60 36.69 -5.22
CA ALA A 74 21.09 38.07 -5.36
C ALA A 74 21.67 38.77 -4.10
N GLN A 75 22.80 38.27 -3.57
CA GLN A 75 23.64 39.09 -2.69
C GLN A 75 24.54 40.03 -3.51
N PRO A 76 24.54 41.35 -3.22
CA PRO A 76 25.40 42.30 -3.91
C PRO A 76 26.85 42.09 -3.49
N ARG A 77 27.78 42.26 -4.44
CA ARG A 77 29.21 42.36 -4.09
C ARG A 77 29.41 43.53 -3.16
N VAL A 78 30.28 43.34 -2.18
CA VAL A 78 30.67 44.40 -1.24
C VAL A 78 32.07 44.91 -1.58
N GLU A 79 32.26 46.22 -1.47
CA GLU A 79 33.59 46.82 -1.59
C GLU A 79 34.42 46.47 -0.35
N ALA A 80 35.59 45.87 -0.55
CA ALA A 80 36.49 45.54 0.54
C ALA A 80 37.21 46.81 1.05
N PRO A 81 37.41 46.98 2.37
CA PRO A 81 38.18 48.08 2.92
C PRO A 81 39.55 48.22 2.24
N SER A 82 39.84 49.42 1.73
CA SER A 82 41.16 49.77 1.22
C SER A 82 42.15 49.84 2.38
N LEU A 83 43.38 49.38 2.16
CA LEU A 83 44.46 49.54 3.13
C LEU A 83 45.15 50.87 2.83
N PHE A 84 45.35 51.69 3.86
CA PHE A 84 46.05 52.97 3.74
C PHE A 84 47.54 52.79 3.98
N THR A 85 48.36 53.43 3.16
CA THR A 85 49.81 53.46 3.36
C THR A 85 50.17 54.77 4.05
N MET A 86 50.71 54.69 5.27
CA MET A 86 51.12 55.87 6.02
C MET A 86 52.21 56.67 5.29
N SER A 87 52.09 57.99 5.30
CA SER A 87 53.13 58.90 4.82
C SER A 87 54.42 58.75 5.64
N ALA A 88 55.57 58.83 4.98
CA ALA A 88 56.87 58.88 5.64
C ALA A 88 56.99 60.07 6.61
N SER A 89 56.29 61.19 6.35
CA SER A 89 56.29 62.38 7.21
C SER A 89 55.74 62.11 8.62
N LEU A 90 54.89 61.09 8.79
CA LEU A 90 54.36 60.68 10.11
C LEU A 90 55.32 59.75 10.88
N LEU A 91 56.30 59.17 10.19
CA LEU A 91 57.23 58.19 10.76
C LEU A 91 58.63 58.77 10.98
N ASP A 92 59.01 59.78 10.20
CA ASP A 92 60.31 60.45 10.30
C ASP A 92 60.30 61.49 11.42
N ASP A 93 61.09 61.23 12.47
CA ASP A 93 61.25 62.09 13.64
C ASP A 93 62.57 62.91 13.61
N SER A 94 63.33 62.84 12.51
CA SER A 94 64.67 63.41 12.43
C SER A 94 64.70 64.93 12.58
N ILE A 95 63.83 65.64 11.85
CA ILE A 95 63.74 67.10 11.88
C ILE A 95 63.25 67.63 13.23
N TRP A 96 62.39 66.88 13.92
CA TRP A 96 61.81 67.27 15.21
C TRP A 96 62.84 67.19 16.35
N ARG A 97 63.78 66.25 16.26
CA ARG A 97 64.92 66.11 17.20
C ARG A 97 66.07 67.07 16.93
N LYS A 98 66.23 67.57 15.70
CA LYS A 98 67.30 68.49 15.30
C LYS A 98 67.16 69.82 16.04
N LYS A 99 68.11 70.20 16.90
CA LYS A 99 68.14 71.55 17.49
C LYS A 99 68.54 72.58 16.42
N ILE A 100 67.70 73.58 16.20
CA ILE A 100 67.96 74.66 15.23
C ILE A 100 68.40 75.89 16.02
N ILE A 101 69.71 76.13 16.05
CA ILE A 101 70.33 77.24 16.78
C ILE A 101 71.18 78.08 15.84
N GLY A 102 71.38 79.36 16.18
CA GLY A 102 72.24 80.26 15.41
C GLY A 102 73.72 79.87 15.47
N LYS A 103 74.52 80.48 14.60
CA LYS A 103 75.97 80.27 14.50
C LYS A 103 76.65 80.59 15.84
N GLN A 104 77.39 79.63 16.39
CA GLN A 104 77.98 79.75 17.72
C GLN A 104 79.31 80.53 17.75
N ASP A 105 79.93 80.75 16.59
CA ASP A 105 81.24 81.41 16.45
C ASP A 105 81.11 82.91 16.16
N VAL A 106 80.08 83.55 16.74
CA VAL A 106 79.78 84.98 16.60
C VAL A 106 79.83 85.64 17.97
N ASP A 107 80.36 86.85 18.06
CA ASP A 107 80.57 87.59 19.31
C ASP A 107 79.33 87.66 20.23
N ILE A 108 78.13 87.79 19.66
CA ILE A 108 76.87 87.84 20.42
C ILE A 108 76.40 86.46 20.94
N ALA A 109 76.89 85.35 20.37
CA ALA A 109 76.38 84.01 20.63
C ALA A 109 76.59 83.55 22.08
N LYS A 110 77.69 83.95 22.72
CA LYS A 110 78.04 83.49 24.07
C LYS A 110 76.99 83.85 25.12
N LEU A 111 76.49 85.09 25.10
CA LEU A 111 75.46 85.54 26.03
C LEU A 111 74.08 84.96 25.68
N ILE A 112 73.76 84.88 24.37
CA ILE A 112 72.51 84.30 23.87
C ILE A 112 72.40 82.84 24.30
N GLY A 113 73.48 82.06 24.16
CA GLY A 113 73.54 80.66 24.56
C GLY A 113 73.47 80.47 26.07
N ALA A 114 74.20 81.28 26.86
CA ALA A 114 74.21 81.18 28.32
C ALA A 114 72.84 81.42 28.96
N LEU A 115 72.01 82.28 28.35
CA LEU A 115 70.66 82.61 28.82
C LEU A 115 69.55 81.87 28.07
N ASN A 116 69.90 81.01 27.10
CA ASN A 116 68.97 80.32 26.21
C ASN A 116 67.98 81.26 25.49
N LEU A 117 68.48 82.41 25.00
CA LEU A 117 67.67 83.49 24.42
C LEU A 117 67.57 83.43 22.88
N GLY A 118 68.03 82.36 22.25
CA GLY A 118 68.08 82.26 20.78
C GLY A 118 66.72 82.42 20.12
N ASP A 119 65.72 81.69 20.60
CA ASP A 119 64.36 81.74 20.06
C ASP A 119 63.67 83.07 20.39
N TRP A 120 63.87 83.58 21.60
CA TRP A 120 63.37 84.90 22.01
C TRP A 120 63.93 86.01 21.12
N LEU A 121 65.24 85.98 20.84
CA LEU A 121 65.89 86.95 19.96
C LEU A 121 65.32 86.87 18.54
N ASN A 122 65.20 85.65 17.98
CA ASN A 122 64.63 85.42 16.64
C ASN A 122 63.19 85.94 16.52
N GLN A 123 62.35 85.68 17.53
CA GLN A 123 61.00 86.25 17.59
C GLN A 123 61.02 87.78 17.70
N GLY A 124 61.93 88.31 18.51
CA GLY A 124 62.14 89.73 18.74
C GLY A 124 62.53 90.54 17.49
N LEU A 125 63.23 89.92 16.53
CA LEU A 125 63.66 90.59 15.29
C LEU A 125 62.49 91.21 14.50
N LYS A 126 61.30 90.62 14.59
CA LYS A 126 60.09 91.11 13.91
C LYS A 126 59.66 92.49 14.38
N TYR A 127 60.04 92.89 15.59
CA TYR A 127 59.68 94.17 16.20
C TYR A 127 60.80 95.21 16.09
N MET A 128 61.93 94.85 15.47
CA MET A 128 63.08 95.75 15.31
C MET A 128 62.92 96.65 14.08
N HIS A 129 62.29 97.81 14.27
CA HIS A 129 62.13 98.84 13.22
C HIS A 129 62.99 100.08 13.53
N GLY A 130 63.87 100.47 12.61
CA GLY A 130 64.77 101.61 12.81
C GLY A 130 65.76 101.39 13.97
N ASP A 131 66.36 102.48 14.46
CA ASP A 131 67.56 102.41 15.32
C ASP A 131 67.23 102.32 16.82
N THR A 132 65.96 102.52 17.17
CA THR A 132 65.47 102.53 18.55
C THR A 132 65.10 101.11 18.99
N CYS A 133 65.68 100.66 20.10
CA CYS A 133 65.36 99.36 20.66
C CYS A 133 63.95 99.37 21.30
N PRO A 134 63.07 98.41 20.95
CA PRO A 134 61.70 98.37 21.48
C PRO A 134 61.62 98.04 22.98
N PHE A 135 62.72 97.58 23.60
CA PHE A 135 62.75 97.22 25.03
C PHE A 135 63.26 98.36 25.90
N CYS A 136 64.48 98.85 25.64
CA CYS A 136 65.09 99.91 26.45
C CYS A 136 64.78 101.33 25.95
N GLN A 137 64.11 101.46 24.79
CA GLN A 137 63.74 102.74 24.17
C GLN A 137 64.94 103.65 23.80
N GLN A 138 66.17 103.10 23.81
CA GLN A 138 67.39 103.81 23.44
C GLN A 138 67.84 103.43 22.01
N LYS A 139 68.59 104.33 21.36
CA LYS A 139 69.21 104.11 20.03
C LYS A 139 70.40 103.14 20.09
N THR A 140 70.10 101.87 20.37
CA THR A 140 71.11 100.82 20.58
C THR A 140 71.18 99.82 19.41
N ILE A 141 70.27 99.91 18.44
CA ILE A 141 70.24 99.05 17.25
C ILE A 141 71.13 99.65 16.16
N THR A 142 72.45 99.51 16.34
CA THR A 142 73.46 99.98 15.38
C THR A 142 73.62 99.03 14.20
N ASP A 143 74.21 99.50 13.09
CA ASP A 143 74.53 98.64 11.93
C ASP A 143 75.45 97.47 12.30
N SER A 144 76.39 97.70 13.23
CA SER A 144 77.25 96.63 13.76
C SER A 144 76.45 95.55 14.50
N PHE A 145 75.45 95.94 15.30
CA PHE A 145 74.57 94.98 15.97
C PHE A 145 73.73 94.20 14.95
N ARG A 146 73.17 94.87 13.94
CA ARG A 146 72.43 94.20 12.85
C ARG A 146 73.28 93.18 12.11
N ALA A 147 74.53 93.51 11.80
CA ALA A 147 75.46 92.61 11.13
C ALA A 147 75.75 91.37 11.98
N LYS A 148 76.00 91.53 13.30
CA LYS A 148 76.22 90.40 14.22
C LYS A 148 74.99 89.51 14.35
N VAL A 149 73.78 90.10 14.39
CA VAL A 149 72.51 89.36 14.44
C VAL A 149 72.25 88.60 13.13
N ALA A 150 72.53 89.22 11.98
CA ALA A 150 72.43 88.57 10.67
C ALA A 150 73.46 87.43 10.53
N GLU A 151 74.67 87.58 11.06
CA GLU A 151 75.67 86.52 11.08
C GLU A 151 75.28 85.37 12.04
N TYR A 152 74.63 85.68 13.16
CA TYR A 152 74.11 84.67 14.09
C TYR A 152 72.98 83.84 13.46
N PHE A 153 72.09 84.46 12.67
CA PHE A 153 71.03 83.78 11.92
C PHE A 153 71.39 83.67 10.43
N ASP A 154 72.41 82.89 10.14
CA ASP A 154 72.96 82.69 8.80
C ASP A 154 72.06 81.85 7.85
N ASP A 155 72.57 81.59 6.64
CA ASP A 155 71.89 80.79 5.62
C ASP A 155 71.58 79.35 6.10
N SER A 156 72.39 78.79 7.00
CA SER A 156 72.16 77.45 7.57
C SER A 156 70.96 77.45 8.53
N PHE A 157 70.84 78.49 9.38
CA PHE A 157 69.68 78.67 10.25
C PHE A 157 68.40 78.88 9.42
N THR A 158 68.43 79.77 8.42
CA THR A 158 67.26 80.07 7.58
C THR A 158 66.82 78.88 6.73
N SER A 159 67.77 78.08 6.20
CA SER A 159 67.48 76.81 5.52
C SER A 159 66.82 75.81 6.46
N SER A 160 67.39 75.59 7.65
CA SER A 160 66.83 74.67 8.65
C SER A 160 65.43 75.10 9.12
N MET A 161 65.17 76.40 9.23
CA MET A 161 63.83 76.93 9.54
C MET A 161 62.83 76.71 8.40
N SER A 162 63.28 76.79 7.15
CA SER A 162 62.44 76.50 5.99
C SER A 162 62.11 75.00 5.90
N GLU A 163 63.08 74.13 6.14
CA GLU A 163 62.90 72.68 6.27
C GLU A 163 61.88 72.34 7.37
N LEU A 164 62.00 72.97 8.55
CA LEU A 164 61.07 72.73 9.66
C LEU A 164 59.63 73.12 9.31
N LYS A 165 59.43 74.25 8.63
CA LYS A 165 58.09 74.70 8.19
C LYS A 165 57.51 73.78 7.11
N ALA A 166 58.34 73.31 6.17
CA ALA A 166 57.90 72.34 5.19
C ALA A 166 57.46 71.03 5.87
N ALA A 167 58.26 70.54 6.82
CA ALA A 167 57.93 69.35 7.59
C ALA A 167 56.63 69.49 8.41
N GLU A 168 56.33 70.68 8.95
CA GLU A 168 55.04 70.95 9.61
C GLU A 168 53.87 70.81 8.64
N ILE A 169 53.97 71.44 7.46
CA ILE A 169 52.93 71.38 6.44
C ILE A 169 52.69 69.94 6.01
N ASP A 170 53.78 69.20 5.74
CA ASP A 170 53.72 67.79 5.33
C ASP A 170 53.17 66.87 6.43
N TYR A 171 53.54 67.12 7.69
CA TYR A 171 53.01 66.38 8.82
C TYR A 171 51.51 66.64 9.00
N LYS A 172 51.10 67.90 8.97
CA LYS A 172 49.70 68.29 9.13
C LYS A 172 48.84 67.75 7.99
N SER A 173 49.28 67.87 6.74
CA SER A 173 48.58 67.29 5.60
C SER A 173 48.42 65.78 5.75
N ALA A 174 49.47 65.08 6.18
CA ALA A 174 49.40 63.63 6.38
C ALA A 174 48.46 63.23 7.54
N VAL A 175 48.36 64.03 8.61
CA VAL A 175 47.38 63.82 9.68
C VAL A 175 45.95 64.04 9.16
N ASP A 176 45.71 65.11 8.40
CA ASP A 176 44.39 65.43 7.85
C ASP A 176 43.91 64.34 6.85
N ASP A 177 44.79 63.89 5.95
CA ASP A 177 44.50 62.81 4.99
C ASP A 177 44.15 61.50 5.71
N LEU A 178 44.90 61.17 6.76
CA LEU A 178 44.68 59.97 7.56
C LEU A 178 43.37 60.03 8.35
N ALA A 179 43.05 61.19 8.95
CA ALA A 179 41.79 61.42 9.64
C ALA A 179 40.59 61.28 8.69
N GLN A 180 40.69 61.84 7.49
CA GLN A 180 39.65 61.72 6.46
C GLN A 180 39.45 60.27 6.03
N TYR A 181 40.55 59.53 5.79
CA TYR A 181 40.49 58.10 5.47
C TYR A 181 39.79 57.29 6.57
N LEU A 182 40.15 57.51 7.84
CA LEU A 182 39.57 56.76 8.97
C LEU A 182 38.07 57.02 9.12
N ALA A 183 37.62 58.28 8.95
CA ALA A 183 36.22 58.67 9.01
C ALA A 183 35.39 58.07 7.85
N LEU A 184 35.90 58.12 6.62
CA LEU A 184 35.24 57.49 5.47
C LEU A 184 35.16 55.97 5.61
N THR A 185 36.22 55.35 6.14
CA THR A 185 36.28 53.91 6.39
C THR A 185 35.27 53.49 7.47
N GLU A 186 35.10 54.29 8.53
CA GLU A 186 34.08 54.05 9.55
C GLU A 186 32.67 53.98 8.94
N GLN A 187 32.32 54.95 8.09
CA GLN A 187 31.00 55.00 7.43
C GLN A 187 30.75 53.78 6.54
N ARG A 188 31.79 53.34 5.81
CA ARG A 188 31.74 52.14 4.97
C ARG A 188 31.60 50.86 5.79
N LEU A 189 32.35 50.73 6.89
CA LEU A 189 32.28 49.56 7.78
C LEU A 189 30.93 49.47 8.50
N ALA A 190 30.37 50.61 8.94
CA ALA A 190 29.08 50.64 9.64
C ALA A 190 27.91 50.17 8.75
N SER A 191 28.01 50.34 7.43
CA SER A 191 27.01 49.89 6.47
C SER A 191 27.30 48.49 5.89
N ASN A 192 28.50 47.95 6.10
CA ASN A 192 28.93 46.67 5.55
C ASN A 192 28.92 45.54 6.60
N LEU A 193 27.77 44.87 6.73
CA LEU A 193 27.60 43.74 7.64
C LEU A 193 28.49 42.52 7.29
N ILE A 194 28.90 42.39 6.03
CA ILE A 194 29.75 41.28 5.56
C ILE A 194 31.17 41.38 6.13
N ALA A 195 31.67 42.60 6.35
CA ALA A 195 33.00 42.81 6.93
C ALA A 195 33.13 42.20 8.34
N LYS A 196 32.03 42.07 9.10
CA LYS A 196 32.01 41.52 10.47
C LYS A 196 33.06 42.16 11.40
N VAL A 197 33.32 43.46 11.21
CA VAL A 197 34.20 44.25 12.08
C VAL A 197 33.37 44.78 13.24
N ASP A 198 33.90 44.66 14.46
CA ASP A 198 33.32 45.33 15.62
C ASP A 198 33.53 46.85 15.48
N ILE A 199 32.47 47.54 15.04
CA ILE A 199 32.52 48.98 14.78
C ILE A 199 32.78 49.79 16.05
N ASN A 200 32.37 49.30 17.23
CA ASN A 200 32.61 50.00 18.48
C ASN A 200 34.09 49.91 18.86
N ASN A 201 34.69 48.72 18.70
CA ASN A 201 36.11 48.54 18.92
C ASN A 201 36.95 49.36 17.92
N TYR A 202 36.55 49.40 16.64
CA TYR A 202 37.19 50.24 15.63
C TYR A 202 37.15 51.73 16.02
N LYS A 203 35.98 52.25 16.42
CA LYS A 203 35.82 53.64 16.88
C LYS A 203 36.72 53.98 18.07
N LEU A 204 36.80 53.09 19.06
CA LEU A 204 37.65 53.28 20.22
C LEU A 204 39.13 53.35 19.83
N ALA A 205 39.59 52.44 18.96
CA ALA A 205 40.96 52.44 18.46
C ALA A 205 41.29 53.71 17.66
N VAL A 206 40.38 54.14 16.77
CA VAL A 206 40.53 55.36 15.97
C VAL A 206 40.59 56.61 16.86
N ASN A 207 39.71 56.73 17.86
CA ASN A 207 39.70 57.88 18.75
C ASN A 207 40.99 57.99 19.59
N ALA A 208 41.53 56.86 20.05
CA ALA A 208 42.80 56.83 20.76
C ALA A 208 43.95 57.28 19.85
N PHE A 209 43.97 56.78 18.61
CA PHE A 209 44.98 57.13 17.61
C PHE A 209 44.93 58.61 17.20
N LEU A 210 43.73 59.16 16.95
CA LEU A 210 43.55 60.58 16.63
C LEU A 210 43.97 61.48 17.80
N SER A 211 43.71 61.06 19.04
CA SER A 211 44.15 61.80 20.24
C SER A 211 45.68 61.84 20.33
N LEU A 212 46.35 60.73 20.00
CA LEU A 212 47.81 60.65 19.95
C LEU A 212 48.41 61.54 18.85
N LEU A 213 47.80 61.57 17.67
CA LEU A 213 48.19 62.47 16.58
C LEU A 213 48.00 63.94 16.96
N SER A 214 46.92 64.26 17.67
CA SER A 214 46.69 65.62 18.19
C SER A 214 47.78 66.05 19.17
N ALA A 215 48.20 65.17 20.09
CA ALA A 215 49.31 65.45 21.00
C ALA A 215 50.62 65.69 20.25
N ASN A 216 50.90 64.90 19.20
CA ASN A 216 52.05 65.13 18.33
C ASN A 216 51.97 66.46 17.58
N MET A 217 50.78 66.89 17.12
CA MET A 217 50.61 68.21 16.50
C MET A 217 50.92 69.36 17.47
N GLU A 218 50.58 69.22 18.77
CA GLU A 218 50.96 70.19 19.79
C GLU A 218 52.48 70.27 19.98
N LEU A 219 53.17 69.11 19.97
CA LEU A 219 54.63 69.06 19.98
C LEU A 219 55.22 69.77 18.76
N VAL A 220 54.75 69.45 17.56
CA VAL A 220 55.16 70.11 16.30
C VAL A 220 54.97 71.63 16.39
N ALA A 221 53.81 72.10 16.86
CA ALA A 221 53.54 73.52 17.02
C ALA A 221 54.46 74.19 18.06
N SER A 222 54.80 73.48 19.15
CA SER A 222 55.74 73.98 20.16
C SER A 222 57.16 74.14 19.58
N LYS A 223 57.60 73.18 18.76
CA LYS A 223 58.89 73.19 18.08
C LYS A 223 59.02 74.32 17.06
N LEU A 224 57.93 74.73 16.43
CA LEU A 224 57.93 75.92 15.57
C LEU A 224 58.04 77.24 16.34
N LYS A 225 57.44 77.31 17.53
CA LYS A 225 57.58 78.48 18.41
C LYS A 225 59.01 78.59 18.95
N GLU A 226 59.59 77.47 19.32
CA GLU A 226 60.94 77.36 19.91
C GLU A 226 61.82 76.36 19.13
N PRO A 227 62.38 76.76 17.97
CA PRO A 227 63.22 75.90 17.12
C PRO A 227 64.46 75.32 17.82
N SER A 228 64.91 75.91 18.92
CA SER A 228 66.04 75.38 19.70
C SER A 228 65.70 74.12 20.50
N LEU A 229 64.40 73.83 20.73
CA LEU A 229 63.96 72.63 21.45
C LEU A 229 64.29 71.36 20.69
N SER A 230 64.56 70.27 21.40
CA SER A 230 64.58 68.92 20.81
C SER A 230 63.33 68.20 21.30
N ILE A 231 62.40 67.91 20.40
CA ILE A 231 61.19 67.16 20.74
C ILE A 231 61.27 65.75 20.16
N GLN A 232 60.52 64.83 20.75
CA GLN A 232 60.35 63.48 20.25
C GLN A 232 58.85 63.24 20.11
N LEU A 233 58.41 62.92 18.90
CA LEU A 233 57.00 62.57 18.69
C LEU A 233 56.68 61.25 19.39
N HIS A 234 55.44 61.15 19.89
CA HIS A 234 54.94 59.89 20.42
C HIS A 234 54.89 58.84 19.29
N PRO A 235 55.35 57.60 19.55
CA PRO A 235 55.30 56.53 18.57
C PRO A 235 53.85 56.18 18.27
N ILE A 236 53.52 56.03 16.98
CA ILE A 236 52.13 55.79 16.51
C ILE A 236 51.95 54.40 15.88
N LYS A 237 53.00 53.59 15.82
CA LYS A 237 53.02 52.33 15.06
C LYS A 237 52.12 51.27 15.66
N ASP A 238 52.07 51.16 16.99
CA ASP A 238 51.34 50.10 17.68
C ASP A 238 49.83 50.36 17.61
N GLU A 239 49.42 51.61 17.80
CA GLU A 239 48.04 52.06 17.65
C GLU A 239 47.56 51.90 16.21
N TRP A 240 48.40 52.23 15.22
CA TRP A 240 48.10 51.98 13.81
C TRP A 240 47.95 50.48 13.51
N ALA A 241 48.85 49.65 14.01
CA ALA A 241 48.80 48.19 13.80
C ALA A 241 47.51 47.56 14.34
N ALA A 242 47.00 48.07 15.47
CA ALA A 242 45.71 47.64 16.02
C ALA A 242 44.53 47.94 15.09
N ILE A 243 44.52 49.14 14.47
CA ILE A 243 43.51 49.53 13.48
C ILE A 243 43.67 48.68 12.21
N GLU A 244 44.90 48.51 11.72
CA GLU A 244 45.19 47.74 10.51
C GLU A 244 44.75 46.27 10.64
N LEU A 245 44.90 45.66 11.82
CA LEU A 245 44.44 44.30 12.08
C LEU A 245 42.92 44.16 11.93
N LEU A 246 42.14 45.12 12.45
CA LEU A 246 40.69 45.16 12.31
C LEU A 246 40.28 45.33 10.84
N LEU A 247 40.95 46.24 10.12
CA LEU A 247 40.71 46.49 8.70
C LEU A 247 41.03 45.27 7.84
N LYS A 248 42.15 44.60 8.10
CA LYS A 248 42.57 43.40 7.38
C LYS A 248 41.57 42.26 7.56
N LYS A 249 41.11 42.02 8.80
CA LYS A 249 40.06 41.03 9.07
C LYS A 249 38.76 41.35 8.30
N GLY A 250 38.34 42.61 8.29
CA GLY A 250 37.17 43.05 7.53
C GLY A 250 37.31 42.87 6.02
N ARG A 251 38.49 43.19 5.50
CA ARG A 251 38.86 42.98 4.10
C ARG A 251 38.84 41.50 3.70
N ASP A 252 39.45 40.64 4.50
CA ASP A 252 39.50 39.20 4.22
C ASP A 252 38.09 38.60 4.17
N ASN A 253 37.18 39.02 5.06
CA ASN A 253 35.78 38.59 5.03
C ASN A 253 35.05 39.06 3.76
N CYS A 254 35.25 40.31 3.34
CA CYS A 254 34.65 40.84 2.12
C CYS A 254 35.17 40.13 0.86
N LEU A 255 36.48 39.85 0.80
CA LEU A 255 37.09 39.13 -0.32
C LEU A 255 36.60 37.69 -0.39
N ALA A 256 36.56 36.97 0.73
CA ALA A 256 36.03 35.60 0.80
C ALA A 256 34.56 35.54 0.35
N HIS A 257 33.74 36.51 0.77
CA HIS A 257 32.36 36.62 0.32
C HIS A 257 32.26 36.85 -1.20
N ASN A 258 33.05 37.78 -1.74
CA ASN A 258 33.05 38.08 -3.18
C ASN A 258 33.57 36.90 -4.03
N GLU A 259 34.53 36.13 -3.52
CA GLU A 259 35.06 34.94 -4.20
C GLU A 259 33.99 33.84 -4.33
N ILE A 260 33.14 33.67 -3.31
CA ILE A 260 31.97 32.79 -3.36
C ILE A 260 30.99 33.26 -4.46
N LEU A 261 30.81 34.57 -4.64
CA LEU A 261 29.96 35.12 -5.69
C LEU A 261 30.55 34.94 -7.09
N ASP A 262 31.88 34.97 -7.25
CA ASP A 262 32.54 34.73 -8.54
C ASP A 262 32.30 33.30 -9.06
N HIS A 263 32.21 32.33 -8.15
CA HIS A 263 31.97 30.92 -8.45
C HIS A 263 30.56 30.48 -8.02
N TYR A 264 29.58 31.40 -8.03
CA TYR A 264 28.27 31.18 -7.42
C TYR A 264 27.57 29.90 -7.88
N ASP A 265 27.53 29.63 -9.19
CA ASP A 265 26.84 28.45 -9.73
C ASP A 265 27.53 27.14 -9.31
N GLU A 266 28.86 27.15 -9.28
CA GLU A 266 29.67 25.99 -8.87
C GLU A 266 29.53 25.75 -7.36
N GLU A 267 29.71 26.79 -6.54
CA GLU A 267 29.55 26.70 -5.08
C GLU A 267 28.12 26.32 -4.69
N ARG A 268 27.12 26.78 -5.44
CA ARG A 268 25.72 26.37 -5.24
C ARG A 268 25.55 24.89 -5.52
N SER A 269 26.07 24.37 -6.63
CA SER A 269 26.03 22.95 -6.95
C SER A 269 26.76 22.11 -5.89
N ASN A 270 27.95 22.55 -5.48
CA ASN A 270 28.78 21.90 -4.46
C ASN A 270 28.08 21.87 -3.10
N LEU A 271 27.47 22.99 -2.67
CA LEU A 271 26.72 23.05 -1.41
C LEU A 271 25.48 22.17 -1.45
N ILE A 272 24.74 22.15 -2.57
CA ILE A 272 23.61 21.22 -2.72
C ILE A 272 24.09 19.78 -2.56
N SER A 273 25.20 19.39 -3.20
CA SER A 273 25.78 18.06 -3.03
C SER A 273 26.16 17.76 -1.59
N ALA A 274 26.86 18.69 -0.93
CA ALA A 274 27.32 18.54 0.45
C ALA A 274 26.15 18.41 1.45
N VAL A 275 25.04 19.13 1.23
CA VAL A 275 23.81 18.98 2.02
C VAL A 275 23.23 17.57 1.84
N TRP A 276 23.18 17.04 0.61
CA TRP A 276 22.70 15.68 0.37
C TRP A 276 23.62 14.61 0.99
N ASP A 277 24.93 14.83 0.96
CA ASP A 277 25.93 13.97 1.60
C ASP A 277 25.75 13.95 3.13
N PHE A 278 25.53 15.12 3.74
CA PHE A 278 25.23 15.23 5.16
C PHE A 278 23.95 14.46 5.53
N ILE A 279 22.87 14.63 4.75
CA ILE A 279 21.62 13.90 5.01
C ILE A 279 21.81 12.39 4.85
N ALA A 280 22.56 11.94 3.83
CA ALA A 280 22.88 10.53 3.63
C ALA A 280 23.68 9.97 4.81
N GLN A 281 24.60 10.76 5.38
CA GLN A 281 25.33 10.40 6.59
C GLN A 281 24.40 10.25 7.80
N GLN A 282 23.47 11.18 8.02
CA GLN A 282 22.47 11.10 9.10
C GLN A 282 21.49 9.94 8.92
N ALA A 283 21.15 9.60 7.68
CA ALA A 283 20.22 8.53 7.33
C ALA A 283 20.88 7.15 7.18
N LYS A 284 22.20 7.03 7.37
CA LYS A 284 22.98 5.82 7.07
C LYS A 284 22.40 4.56 7.72
N LYS A 285 22.05 4.63 9.01
CA LYS A 285 21.47 3.50 9.75
C LYS A 285 20.10 3.11 9.20
N ASP A 286 19.22 4.10 9.00
CA ASP A 286 17.85 3.88 8.52
C ASP A 286 17.82 3.33 7.10
N VAL A 287 18.67 3.84 6.21
CA VAL A 287 18.84 3.34 4.84
C VAL A 287 19.34 1.90 4.86
N ALA A 288 20.30 1.56 5.73
CA ALA A 288 20.81 0.20 5.86
C ALA A 288 19.73 -0.77 6.34
N GLU A 289 18.98 -0.41 7.39
CA GLU A 289 17.86 -1.22 7.90
C GLU A 289 16.77 -1.44 6.84
N TYR A 290 16.40 -0.39 6.09
CA TYR A 290 15.45 -0.49 4.99
C TYR A 290 15.93 -1.43 3.89
N ARG A 291 17.18 -1.29 3.44
CA ARG A 291 17.77 -2.16 2.39
C ARG A 291 17.79 -3.63 2.83
N VAL A 292 18.12 -3.90 4.09
CA VAL A 292 18.11 -5.27 4.64
C VAL A 292 16.71 -5.86 4.63
N LYS A 293 15.71 -5.12 5.14
CA LYS A 293 14.30 -5.57 5.15
C LYS A 293 13.77 -5.82 3.74
N LEU A 294 13.98 -4.87 2.83
CA LEU A 294 13.50 -4.97 1.44
C LEU A 294 14.15 -6.14 0.70
N ASN A 295 15.46 -6.33 0.84
CA ASN A 295 16.16 -7.46 0.24
C ASN A 295 15.68 -8.82 0.79
N GLY A 296 15.43 -8.90 2.10
CA GLY A 296 14.88 -10.11 2.73
C GLY A 296 13.50 -10.48 2.15
N LEU A 297 12.60 -9.50 2.06
CA LEU A 297 11.26 -9.69 1.51
C LEU A 297 11.30 -10.01 0.01
N SER A 298 12.13 -9.33 -0.78
CA SER A 298 12.29 -9.61 -2.21
C SER A 298 12.79 -11.04 -2.46
N LYS A 299 13.81 -11.49 -1.72
CA LYS A 299 14.29 -12.88 -1.81
C LYS A 299 13.18 -13.89 -1.44
N GLY A 300 12.38 -13.58 -0.42
CA GLY A 300 11.21 -14.38 -0.05
C GLY A 300 10.19 -14.47 -1.19
N ARG A 301 9.88 -13.34 -1.84
CA ARG A 301 8.98 -13.27 -3.00
C ARG A 301 9.49 -14.12 -4.15
N ASP A 302 10.76 -13.95 -4.51
CA ASP A 302 11.36 -14.64 -5.65
C ASP A 302 11.44 -16.16 -5.40
N ASN A 303 11.69 -16.59 -4.15
CA ASN A 303 11.64 -18.00 -3.78
C ASN A 303 10.22 -18.58 -3.89
N ILE A 304 9.18 -17.86 -3.43
CA ILE A 304 7.79 -18.31 -3.57
C ILE A 304 7.39 -18.39 -5.04
N ALA A 305 7.78 -17.41 -5.86
CA ALA A 305 7.51 -17.41 -7.30
C ALA A 305 8.14 -18.63 -7.99
N ARG A 306 9.39 -18.97 -7.64
CA ARG A 306 10.07 -20.17 -8.11
C ARG A 306 9.33 -21.45 -7.71
N ILE A 307 8.95 -21.59 -6.43
CA ILE A 307 8.19 -22.75 -5.95
C ILE A 307 6.87 -22.93 -6.73
N ILE A 308 6.16 -21.83 -7.02
CA ILE A 308 4.93 -21.88 -7.82
C ILE A 308 5.21 -22.36 -9.25
N ALA A 309 6.28 -21.87 -9.88
CA ALA A 309 6.67 -22.29 -11.22
C ALA A 309 7.03 -23.78 -11.26
N ASP A 310 7.84 -24.24 -10.31
CA ASP A 310 8.27 -25.65 -10.20
C ASP A 310 7.06 -26.57 -10.01
N LYS A 311 6.12 -26.21 -9.11
CA LYS A 311 4.89 -27.01 -8.89
C LYS A 311 3.95 -27.02 -10.09
N ARG A 312 3.89 -25.95 -10.88
CA ARG A 312 3.13 -25.95 -12.13
C ARG A 312 3.76 -26.86 -13.18
N ALA A 313 5.09 -26.84 -13.30
CA ALA A 313 5.80 -27.73 -14.22
C ALA A 313 5.58 -29.21 -13.85
N GLU A 314 5.66 -29.55 -12.56
CA GLU A 314 5.35 -30.89 -12.03
C GLU A 314 3.92 -31.31 -12.37
N TYR A 315 2.93 -30.44 -12.16
CA TYR A 315 1.53 -30.69 -12.53
C TYR A 315 1.36 -30.99 -14.03
N PHE A 316 1.98 -30.20 -14.91
CA PHE A 316 1.86 -30.42 -16.35
C PHE A 316 2.53 -31.73 -16.80
N GLY A 317 3.66 -32.10 -16.19
CA GLY A 317 4.32 -33.37 -16.43
C GLY A 317 3.43 -34.56 -16.05
N LEU A 318 2.94 -34.57 -14.81
CA LEU A 318 2.04 -35.62 -14.32
C LEU A 318 0.75 -35.74 -15.16
N ASN A 319 0.18 -34.61 -15.60
CA ASN A 319 -1.01 -34.62 -16.45
C ASN A 319 -0.74 -35.16 -17.86
N ALA A 320 0.46 -34.96 -18.40
CA ALA A 320 0.87 -35.55 -19.67
C ALA A 320 1.06 -37.07 -19.54
N ASP A 321 1.68 -37.53 -18.45
CA ASP A 321 1.88 -38.95 -18.15
C ASP A 321 0.54 -39.68 -17.99
N ILE A 322 -0.42 -39.08 -17.27
CA ILE A 322 -1.80 -39.61 -17.14
C ILE A 322 -2.43 -39.77 -18.53
N LYS A 323 -2.32 -38.77 -19.41
CA LYS A 323 -2.87 -38.85 -20.77
C LYS A 323 -2.23 -39.97 -21.59
N ALA A 324 -0.92 -40.14 -21.48
CA ALA A 324 -0.18 -41.19 -22.19
C ALA A 324 -0.60 -42.58 -21.71
N LEU A 325 -0.67 -42.82 -20.40
CA LEU A 325 -1.12 -44.08 -19.81
C LEU A 325 -2.58 -44.40 -20.19
N VAL A 326 -3.48 -43.41 -20.14
CA VAL A 326 -4.88 -43.58 -20.55
C VAL A 326 -4.98 -43.96 -22.03
N SER A 327 -4.17 -43.36 -22.91
CA SER A 327 -4.18 -43.66 -24.35
C SER A 327 -3.74 -45.09 -24.68
N GLN A 328 -2.86 -45.68 -23.85
CA GLN A 328 -2.40 -47.06 -23.99
C GLN A 328 -3.42 -48.09 -23.49
N THR A 329 -4.43 -47.66 -22.71
CA THR A 329 -5.35 -48.57 -22.01
C THR A 329 -6.75 -48.65 -22.66
N THR A 330 -7.06 -47.79 -23.64
CA THR A 330 -8.35 -47.78 -24.36
C THR A 330 -8.49 -48.94 -25.35
N SER A 331 -8.73 -50.15 -24.85
CA SER A 331 -9.39 -51.22 -25.61
C SER A 331 -10.90 -51.05 -25.48
N VAL A 332 -11.64 -51.13 -26.60
CA VAL A 332 -13.13 -51.09 -26.59
C VAL A 332 -13.71 -52.47 -26.20
N GLN A 333 -12.88 -53.51 -26.24
CA GLN A 333 -13.29 -54.89 -25.97
C GLN A 333 -13.84 -55.13 -24.55
N PRO A 334 -13.22 -54.62 -23.46
CA PRO A 334 -13.76 -54.79 -22.11
C PRO A 334 -15.16 -54.21 -21.91
N ALA A 335 -15.48 -53.11 -22.60
CA ALA A 335 -16.82 -52.51 -22.54
C ALA A 335 -17.87 -53.39 -23.22
N VAL A 336 -17.51 -54.00 -24.36
CA VAL A 336 -18.38 -54.93 -25.07
C VAL A 336 -18.56 -56.25 -24.31
N ASP A 337 -17.49 -56.75 -23.70
CA ASP A 337 -17.55 -57.94 -22.85
C ASP A 337 -18.50 -57.72 -21.66
N GLU A 338 -18.47 -56.53 -21.04
CA GLU A 338 -19.39 -56.17 -19.95
C GLU A 338 -20.85 -56.05 -20.44
N ILE A 339 -21.09 -55.43 -21.60
CA ILE A 339 -22.45 -55.34 -22.17
C ILE A 339 -23.00 -56.75 -22.43
N ASN A 340 -22.22 -57.63 -23.08
CA ASN A 340 -22.64 -59.01 -23.35
C ASN A 340 -22.86 -59.83 -22.07
N ALA A 341 -22.06 -59.59 -21.02
CA ALA A 341 -22.27 -60.22 -19.73
C ALA A 341 -23.62 -59.81 -19.09
N ILE A 342 -24.00 -58.53 -19.20
CA ILE A 342 -25.29 -58.05 -18.72
C ILE A 342 -26.44 -58.63 -19.56
N LEU A 343 -26.32 -58.63 -20.89
CA LEU A 343 -27.33 -59.20 -21.79
C LEU A 343 -27.64 -60.67 -21.44
N ARG A 344 -26.61 -61.52 -21.33
CA ARG A 344 -26.75 -62.93 -20.90
C ARG A 344 -27.34 -63.05 -19.50
N GLY A 345 -26.87 -62.25 -18.54
CA GLY A 345 -27.39 -62.25 -17.18
C GLY A 345 -28.86 -61.87 -17.07
N CYS A 346 -29.39 -61.16 -18.07
CA CYS A 346 -30.79 -60.74 -18.16
C CYS A 346 -31.64 -61.65 -19.06
N GLY A 347 -31.08 -62.75 -19.58
CA GLY A 347 -31.78 -63.72 -20.42
C GLY A 347 -31.83 -63.40 -21.92
N PHE A 348 -31.04 -62.43 -22.40
CA PHE A 348 -30.87 -62.15 -23.83
C PHE A 348 -29.77 -63.04 -24.42
N ASP A 349 -30.10 -64.30 -24.69
CA ASP A 349 -29.17 -65.30 -25.26
C ASP A 349 -29.33 -65.48 -26.79
N ASN A 350 -30.30 -64.79 -27.39
CA ASN A 350 -30.65 -64.88 -28.81
C ASN A 350 -29.77 -64.00 -29.72
N PHE A 351 -28.95 -63.11 -29.16
CA PHE A 351 -27.98 -62.30 -29.88
C PHE A 351 -26.79 -61.88 -29.01
N GLU A 352 -25.68 -61.49 -29.63
CA GLU A 352 -24.52 -60.90 -28.96
C GLU A 352 -23.87 -59.79 -29.79
N ILE A 353 -23.17 -58.89 -29.11
CA ILE A 353 -22.39 -57.81 -29.73
C ILE A 353 -20.97 -58.33 -29.97
N ILE A 354 -20.53 -58.33 -31.22
CA ILE A 354 -19.18 -58.81 -31.59
C ILE A 354 -18.46 -57.77 -32.46
N PRO A 355 -17.12 -57.82 -32.58
CA PRO A 355 -16.39 -56.99 -33.52
C PRO A 355 -16.91 -57.16 -34.96
N ALA A 356 -16.97 -56.06 -35.70
CA ALA A 356 -17.31 -56.06 -37.12
C ALA A 356 -16.14 -56.63 -37.93
N ASP A 357 -16.44 -57.58 -38.82
CA ASP A 357 -15.44 -58.25 -39.65
C ASP A 357 -14.81 -57.31 -40.70
N SER A 358 -15.50 -56.21 -41.03
CA SER A 358 -15.18 -55.31 -42.15
C SER A 358 -14.51 -54.00 -41.75
N VAL A 359 -14.64 -53.54 -40.49
CA VAL A 359 -14.11 -52.23 -40.05
C VAL A 359 -13.52 -52.32 -38.64
N LEU A 360 -12.25 -51.92 -38.51
CA LEU A 360 -11.55 -51.88 -37.25
C LEU A 360 -12.28 -50.97 -36.24
N ASN A 361 -12.40 -51.41 -34.98
CA ASN A 361 -13.10 -50.72 -33.89
C ASN A 361 -14.60 -50.48 -34.11
N HIS A 362 -15.24 -51.20 -35.03
CA HIS A 362 -16.69 -51.23 -35.16
C HIS A 362 -17.24 -52.54 -34.58
N TYR A 363 -18.51 -52.54 -34.20
CA TYR A 363 -19.21 -53.69 -33.64
C TYR A 363 -20.49 -53.95 -34.43
N GLN A 364 -20.89 -55.21 -34.46
CA GLN A 364 -22.10 -55.71 -35.10
C GLN A 364 -22.84 -56.62 -34.13
N ILE A 365 -24.16 -56.72 -34.27
CA ILE A 365 -25.00 -57.58 -33.44
C ILE A 365 -25.33 -58.82 -34.26
N LYS A 366 -24.93 -60.01 -33.81
CA LYS A 366 -25.23 -61.28 -34.48
C LYS A 366 -26.20 -62.12 -33.66
N ARG A 367 -27.09 -62.83 -34.36
CA ARG A 367 -27.94 -63.88 -33.79
C ARG A 367 -27.13 -65.17 -33.63
N ALA A 368 -27.66 -66.12 -32.86
CA ALA A 368 -27.03 -67.43 -32.64
C ALA A 368 -26.82 -68.25 -33.94
N ASP A 369 -27.61 -67.98 -34.99
CA ASP A 369 -27.46 -68.60 -36.32
C ASP A 369 -26.39 -67.91 -37.20
N GLY A 370 -25.73 -66.87 -36.69
CA GLY A 370 -24.71 -66.10 -37.39
C GLY A 370 -25.24 -64.96 -38.27
N SER A 371 -26.55 -64.78 -38.38
CA SER A 371 -27.17 -63.68 -39.12
C SER A 371 -27.06 -62.34 -38.39
N LEU A 372 -27.11 -61.23 -39.12
CA LEU A 372 -27.14 -59.88 -38.53
C LEU A 372 -28.50 -59.64 -37.85
N ALA A 373 -28.48 -59.19 -36.60
CA ALA A 373 -29.69 -58.98 -35.83
C ALA A 373 -30.42 -57.67 -36.20
N GLU A 374 -29.73 -56.67 -36.76
CA GLU A 374 -30.25 -55.33 -37.11
C GLU A 374 -31.68 -55.31 -37.69
N PRO A 375 -32.03 -56.08 -38.74
CA PRO A 375 -33.37 -56.05 -39.33
C PRO A 375 -34.47 -56.72 -38.48
N THR A 376 -34.12 -57.40 -37.38
CA THR A 376 -35.03 -58.23 -36.58
C THR A 376 -35.07 -57.85 -35.11
N LEU A 377 -34.33 -56.83 -34.67
CA LEU A 377 -34.37 -56.38 -33.29
C LEU A 377 -35.74 -55.75 -32.99
N SER A 378 -36.35 -56.16 -31.89
CA SER A 378 -37.54 -55.50 -31.36
C SER A 378 -37.20 -54.12 -30.82
N GLU A 379 -38.20 -53.24 -30.73
CA GLU A 379 -38.03 -51.91 -30.14
C GLU A 379 -37.46 -51.99 -28.71
N GLY A 380 -37.91 -52.98 -27.93
CA GLY A 380 -37.40 -53.22 -26.57
C GLY A 380 -35.93 -53.64 -26.55
N GLU A 381 -35.50 -54.52 -27.46
CA GLU A 381 -34.09 -54.93 -27.59
C GLU A 381 -33.20 -53.73 -27.98
N ILE A 382 -33.65 -52.90 -28.93
CA ILE A 382 -32.93 -51.69 -29.37
C ILE A 382 -32.77 -50.71 -28.20
N SER A 383 -33.86 -50.42 -27.49
CA SER A 383 -33.87 -49.52 -26.34
C SER A 383 -32.95 -50.03 -25.23
N PHE A 384 -32.98 -51.33 -24.93
CA PHE A 384 -32.15 -51.91 -23.88
C PHE A 384 -30.66 -51.91 -24.24
N ILE A 385 -30.29 -52.31 -25.47
CA ILE A 385 -28.90 -52.24 -25.94
C ILE A 385 -28.38 -50.81 -25.91
N THR A 386 -29.18 -49.84 -26.38
CA THR A 386 -28.84 -48.42 -26.36
C THR A 386 -28.59 -47.92 -24.94
N PHE A 387 -29.42 -48.35 -23.99
CA PHE A 387 -29.26 -48.02 -22.58
C PHE A 387 -27.95 -48.61 -22.01
N LEU A 388 -27.60 -49.86 -22.32
CA LEU A 388 -26.34 -50.47 -21.87
C LEU A 388 -25.12 -49.75 -22.47
N TYR A 389 -25.16 -49.38 -23.75
CA TYR A 389 -24.14 -48.55 -24.38
C TYR A 389 -24.00 -47.19 -23.68
N PHE A 390 -25.12 -46.54 -23.36
CA PHE A 390 -25.12 -45.28 -22.62
C PHE A 390 -24.47 -45.44 -21.24
N LEU A 391 -24.77 -46.51 -20.50
CA LEU A 391 -24.12 -46.78 -19.22
C LEU A 391 -22.61 -46.99 -19.36
N GLN A 392 -22.14 -47.65 -20.42
CA GLN A 392 -20.71 -47.78 -20.69
C GLN A 392 -20.06 -46.42 -21.02
N LEU A 393 -20.74 -45.56 -21.77
CA LEU A 393 -20.29 -44.19 -22.02
C LEU A 393 -20.21 -43.35 -20.75
N VAL A 394 -21.09 -43.60 -19.77
CA VAL A 394 -21.06 -42.94 -18.46
C VAL A 394 -19.85 -43.40 -17.64
N LYS A 395 -19.51 -44.70 -17.66
CA LYS A 395 -18.31 -45.24 -17.01
C LYS A 395 -17.01 -44.82 -17.70
N GLY A 396 -17.05 -44.61 -19.01
CA GLY A 396 -15.92 -44.18 -19.83
C GLY A 396 -15.91 -42.68 -20.18
N GLY A 397 -15.11 -42.32 -21.19
CA GLY A 397 -15.08 -40.97 -21.78
C GLY A 397 -15.44 -41.00 -23.27
N LYS A 398 -16.03 -39.91 -23.78
CA LYS A 398 -16.32 -39.74 -25.22
C LYS A 398 -15.05 -39.55 -26.09
N SER A 399 -13.92 -39.20 -25.46
CA SER A 399 -12.62 -39.07 -26.10
C SER A 399 -11.50 -39.20 -25.06
N VAL A 400 -10.30 -39.57 -25.51
CA VAL A 400 -9.08 -39.70 -24.69
C VAL A 400 -8.77 -38.41 -23.90
N ALA A 401 -9.23 -37.26 -24.39
CA ALA A 401 -9.03 -35.96 -23.74
C ALA A 401 -9.91 -35.71 -22.50
N ASN A 402 -11.05 -36.40 -22.35
CA ASN A 402 -12.09 -36.06 -21.37
C ASN A 402 -12.46 -37.19 -20.40
N VAL A 403 -11.61 -38.21 -20.27
CA VAL A 403 -11.95 -39.45 -19.54
C VAL A 403 -12.24 -39.22 -18.04
N SER A 404 -11.74 -38.15 -17.39
CA SER A 404 -11.94 -37.89 -15.95
C SER A 404 -12.39 -36.46 -15.58
N SER A 405 -13.17 -35.81 -16.43
CA SER A 405 -13.79 -34.52 -16.08
C SER A 405 -15.06 -34.74 -15.24
N PRO A 406 -15.30 -34.01 -14.13
CA PRO A 406 -16.56 -34.07 -13.40
C PRO A 406 -17.79 -33.80 -14.29
N ARG A 407 -18.85 -34.61 -14.19
CA ARG A 407 -20.04 -34.50 -15.08
C ARG A 407 -21.37 -34.49 -14.33
N VAL A 408 -22.38 -33.86 -14.95
CA VAL A 408 -23.80 -33.99 -14.59
C VAL A 408 -24.46 -34.94 -15.58
N LEU A 409 -25.17 -35.93 -15.07
CA LEU A 409 -25.85 -36.94 -15.87
C LEU A 409 -27.36 -36.73 -15.84
N VAL A 410 -28.00 -36.74 -17.01
CA VAL A 410 -29.45 -36.67 -17.16
C VAL A 410 -29.91 -37.93 -17.89
N ILE A 411 -30.87 -38.64 -17.30
CA ILE A 411 -31.50 -39.84 -17.87
C ILE A 411 -32.97 -39.52 -18.06
N ASP A 412 -33.42 -39.44 -19.31
CA ASP A 412 -34.81 -39.16 -19.66
C ASP A 412 -35.52 -40.46 -20.04
N ASP A 413 -36.55 -40.79 -19.27
CA ASP A 413 -37.43 -41.95 -19.39
C ASP A 413 -36.74 -43.27 -19.76
N PRO A 414 -35.92 -43.86 -18.86
CA PRO A 414 -35.04 -44.99 -19.17
C PRO A 414 -35.74 -46.31 -19.50
N ILE A 415 -37.07 -46.35 -19.46
CA ILE A 415 -37.86 -47.58 -19.59
C ILE A 415 -38.97 -47.49 -20.66
N SER A 416 -38.80 -46.58 -21.63
CA SER A 416 -39.73 -46.45 -22.75
C SER A 416 -39.80 -47.76 -23.57
N SER A 417 -41.01 -48.25 -23.82
CA SER A 417 -41.29 -49.47 -24.62
C SER A 417 -40.65 -50.76 -24.08
N LEU A 418 -40.36 -50.84 -22.76
CA LEU A 418 -39.81 -52.03 -22.11
C LEU A 418 -40.90 -52.85 -21.39
N ASP A 419 -40.72 -54.17 -21.37
CA ASP A 419 -41.59 -55.06 -20.59
C ASP A 419 -41.29 -54.98 -19.07
N SER A 420 -42.12 -55.65 -18.27
CA SER A 420 -41.97 -55.65 -16.81
C SER A 420 -40.67 -56.32 -16.33
N GLY A 421 -40.12 -57.27 -17.08
CA GLY A 421 -38.87 -57.96 -16.72
C GLY A 421 -37.66 -57.06 -16.92
N ILE A 422 -37.56 -56.40 -18.07
CA ILE A 422 -36.48 -55.47 -18.41
C ILE A 422 -36.55 -54.23 -17.50
N LEU A 423 -37.76 -53.77 -17.12
CA LEU A 423 -37.92 -52.67 -16.17
C LEU A 423 -37.13 -52.91 -14.87
N PHE A 424 -37.22 -54.10 -14.28
CA PHE A 424 -36.48 -54.43 -13.05
C PHE A 424 -34.97 -54.42 -13.25
N VAL A 425 -34.51 -54.92 -14.40
CA VAL A 425 -33.08 -54.89 -14.76
C VAL A 425 -32.59 -53.46 -14.87
N VAL A 426 -33.29 -52.61 -15.62
CA VAL A 426 -32.93 -51.19 -15.80
C VAL A 426 -32.94 -50.44 -14.46
N SER A 427 -33.98 -50.65 -13.64
CA SER A 427 -34.04 -50.08 -12.28
C SER A 427 -32.84 -50.50 -11.43
N THR A 428 -32.38 -51.75 -11.53
CA THR A 428 -31.26 -52.28 -10.76
C THR A 428 -29.92 -51.69 -11.21
N LEU A 429 -29.72 -51.54 -12.52
CA LEU A 429 -28.53 -50.90 -13.09
C LEU A 429 -28.46 -49.41 -12.68
N ILE A 430 -29.59 -48.71 -12.71
CA ILE A 430 -29.67 -47.30 -12.26
C ILE A 430 -29.43 -47.18 -10.75
N LYS A 431 -29.99 -48.08 -9.93
CA LYS A 431 -29.69 -48.13 -8.48
C LYS A 431 -28.19 -48.32 -8.21
N SER A 432 -27.54 -49.19 -8.99
CA SER A 432 -26.10 -49.44 -8.87
C SER A 432 -25.29 -48.18 -9.23
N LEU A 433 -25.72 -47.44 -10.27
CA LEU A 433 -25.14 -46.15 -10.63
C LEU A 433 -25.34 -45.09 -9.53
N ILE A 434 -26.55 -44.97 -8.97
CA ILE A 434 -26.86 -44.07 -7.85
C ILE A 434 -25.93 -44.37 -6.67
N LYS A 435 -25.77 -45.65 -6.31
CA LYS A 435 -24.90 -46.08 -5.20
C LYS A 435 -23.44 -45.68 -5.44
N ALA A 436 -22.92 -45.90 -6.66
CA ALA A 436 -21.57 -45.51 -7.01
C ALA A 436 -21.35 -43.99 -6.86
N ILE A 437 -22.27 -43.18 -7.38
CA ILE A 437 -22.23 -41.71 -7.28
C ILE A 437 -22.22 -41.26 -5.82
N LYS A 438 -23.09 -41.83 -4.98
CA LYS A 438 -23.17 -41.50 -3.54
C LYS A 438 -21.92 -41.90 -2.77
N SER A 439 -21.27 -43.01 -3.17
CA SER A 439 -19.98 -43.43 -2.60
C SER A 439 -18.78 -42.64 -3.14
N GLY A 440 -19.00 -41.63 -4.00
CA GLY A 440 -17.94 -40.83 -4.61
C GLY A 440 -17.11 -41.59 -5.65
N LEU A 441 -17.62 -42.73 -6.14
CA LEU A 441 -16.97 -43.55 -7.16
C LEU A 441 -17.36 -43.06 -8.55
N GLY A 442 -16.34 -42.80 -9.38
CA GLY A 442 -16.50 -42.30 -10.75
C GLY A 442 -16.57 -40.77 -10.87
N ASP A 443 -16.79 -40.29 -12.09
CA ASP A 443 -16.71 -38.86 -12.43
C ASP A 443 -18.07 -38.13 -12.42
N VAL A 444 -19.18 -38.86 -12.24
CA VAL A 444 -20.53 -38.25 -12.18
C VAL A 444 -20.75 -37.63 -10.80
N ARG A 445 -21.01 -36.33 -10.75
CA ARG A 445 -21.24 -35.55 -9.51
C ARG A 445 -22.71 -35.30 -9.20
N GLN A 446 -23.57 -35.37 -10.21
CA GLN A 446 -25.02 -35.18 -10.07
C GLN A 446 -25.75 -36.05 -11.09
N LEU A 447 -26.87 -36.64 -10.65
CA LEU A 447 -27.76 -37.44 -11.49
C LEU A 447 -29.17 -36.83 -11.45
N ILE A 448 -29.76 -36.64 -12.62
CA ILE A 448 -31.15 -36.22 -12.82
C ILE A 448 -31.86 -37.34 -13.59
N ILE A 449 -32.93 -37.89 -13.00
CA ILE A 449 -33.74 -38.93 -13.62
C ILE A 449 -35.12 -38.35 -13.88
N LEU A 450 -35.59 -38.43 -15.12
CA LEU A 450 -36.92 -38.04 -15.54
C LEU A 450 -37.69 -39.31 -15.91
N THR A 451 -38.91 -39.45 -15.43
CA THR A 451 -39.76 -40.60 -15.72
C THR A 451 -41.22 -40.24 -15.51
N HIS A 452 -42.09 -40.83 -16.32
CA HIS A 452 -43.54 -40.77 -16.11
C HIS A 452 -44.09 -42.08 -15.51
N ASN A 453 -43.24 -43.11 -15.39
CA ASN A 453 -43.63 -44.42 -14.91
C ASN A 453 -43.47 -44.52 -13.38
N VAL A 454 -44.61 -44.63 -12.71
CA VAL A 454 -44.71 -44.67 -11.25
C VAL A 454 -44.02 -45.90 -10.64
N TYR A 455 -44.05 -47.05 -11.33
CA TYR A 455 -43.39 -48.27 -10.85
C TYR A 455 -41.88 -48.15 -10.88
N PHE A 456 -41.32 -47.67 -12.00
CA PHE A 456 -39.89 -47.40 -12.11
C PHE A 456 -39.45 -46.33 -11.12
N HIS A 457 -40.21 -45.24 -10.96
CA HIS A 457 -39.94 -44.23 -9.94
C HIS A 457 -39.89 -44.83 -8.55
N LYS A 458 -40.89 -45.65 -8.18
CA LYS A 458 -40.92 -46.35 -6.89
C LYS A 458 -39.68 -47.21 -6.71
N GLU A 459 -39.28 -47.96 -7.73
CA GLU A 459 -38.07 -48.77 -7.66
C GLU A 459 -36.82 -47.90 -7.56
N ALA A 460 -36.56 -46.99 -8.48
CA ALA A 460 -35.34 -46.16 -8.49
C ALA A 460 -35.20 -45.27 -7.24
N SER A 461 -36.31 -44.84 -6.64
CA SER A 461 -36.35 -44.06 -5.39
C SER A 461 -36.37 -44.92 -4.12
N PHE A 462 -36.49 -46.24 -4.24
CA PHE A 462 -36.45 -47.14 -3.10
C PHE A 462 -35.05 -47.16 -2.47
N ILE A 463 -35.00 -46.94 -1.16
CA ILE A 463 -33.76 -46.87 -0.39
C ILE A 463 -33.54 -48.19 0.34
N ASP A 464 -34.40 -48.46 1.32
CA ASP A 464 -34.48 -49.70 2.09
C ASP A 464 -35.87 -49.78 2.78
N GLY A 465 -36.13 -50.83 3.56
CA GLY A 465 -37.43 -51.04 4.22
C GLY A 465 -37.73 -50.14 5.43
N ARG A 466 -36.81 -49.26 5.86
CA ARG A 466 -36.88 -48.45 7.10
C ARG A 466 -36.62 -46.96 6.86
N THR A 467 -35.87 -46.60 5.82
CA THR A 467 -35.44 -45.24 5.51
C THR A 467 -36.42 -44.57 4.55
N LYS A 468 -37.08 -43.50 5.01
CA LYS A 468 -38.08 -42.77 4.20
C LYS A 468 -37.51 -41.61 3.38
N CYS A 469 -36.38 -41.04 3.79
CA CYS A 469 -35.78 -39.87 3.13
C CYS A 469 -34.24 -39.88 3.24
N ILE A 470 -33.56 -39.25 2.27
CA ILE A 470 -32.11 -39.02 2.30
C ILE A 470 -31.84 -37.57 1.86
N ASN A 471 -30.90 -36.91 2.55
CA ASN A 471 -30.56 -35.50 2.33
C ASN A 471 -29.96 -35.17 0.96
N ASP A 472 -29.45 -36.18 0.24
CA ASP A 472 -28.80 -36.04 -1.07
C ASP A 472 -29.74 -36.35 -2.26
N VAL A 473 -31.03 -36.58 -2.00
CA VAL A 473 -32.06 -36.83 -3.03
C VAL A 473 -33.17 -35.80 -2.91
N ASN A 474 -33.61 -35.26 -4.03
CA ASN A 474 -34.74 -34.35 -4.10
C ASN A 474 -35.74 -34.82 -5.16
N TYR A 475 -37.03 -34.55 -4.90
CA TYR A 475 -38.13 -34.95 -5.77
C TYR A 475 -38.84 -33.73 -6.36
N TRP A 476 -39.20 -33.84 -7.63
CA TRP A 476 -39.97 -32.82 -8.36
C TRP A 476 -41.08 -33.48 -9.18
N VAL A 477 -42.21 -32.81 -9.30
CA VAL A 477 -43.32 -33.23 -10.17
C VAL A 477 -43.58 -32.13 -11.20
N LEU A 478 -43.44 -32.47 -12.47
CA LEU A 478 -43.84 -31.61 -13.58
C LEU A 478 -45.34 -31.78 -13.82
N ARG A 479 -46.11 -30.69 -13.69
CA ARG A 479 -47.57 -30.66 -13.91
C ARG A 479 -47.90 -29.78 -15.10
N LYS A 480 -48.88 -30.22 -15.89
CA LYS A 480 -49.48 -29.43 -16.98
C LYS A 480 -50.75 -28.75 -16.47
N GLY A 481 -50.79 -27.42 -16.50
CA GLY A 481 -52.00 -26.60 -16.35
C GLY A 481 -52.61 -26.27 -17.72
N GLU A 482 -53.71 -25.52 -17.73
CA GLU A 482 -54.45 -25.22 -18.98
C GLU A 482 -53.59 -24.53 -20.05
N ARG A 483 -52.66 -23.64 -19.66
CA ARG A 483 -51.78 -22.90 -20.58
C ARG A 483 -50.32 -22.79 -20.12
N PHE A 484 -49.92 -23.54 -19.09
CA PHE A 484 -48.55 -23.51 -18.57
C PHE A 484 -48.12 -24.88 -18.05
N SER A 485 -46.81 -25.08 -17.94
CA SER A 485 -46.24 -26.20 -17.19
C SER A 485 -45.61 -25.65 -15.90
N ALA A 486 -45.80 -26.33 -14.78
CA ALA A 486 -45.25 -25.96 -13.49
C ALA A 486 -44.46 -27.11 -12.89
N ILE A 487 -43.31 -26.81 -12.31
CA ILE A 487 -42.48 -27.76 -11.57
C ILE A 487 -42.75 -27.55 -10.09
N VAL A 488 -43.25 -28.58 -9.41
CA VAL A 488 -43.49 -28.58 -7.97
C VAL A 488 -42.33 -29.30 -7.29
N HIS A 489 -41.61 -28.61 -6.40
CA HIS A 489 -40.54 -29.19 -5.58
C HIS A 489 -41.12 -29.81 -4.31
N HIS A 490 -40.75 -31.07 -4.03
CA HIS A 490 -41.21 -31.82 -2.87
C HIS A 490 -40.08 -32.08 -1.84
N GLY A 491 -38.90 -31.48 -2.03
CA GLY A 491 -37.75 -31.67 -1.15
C GLY A 491 -37.30 -33.14 -1.12
N ILE A 492 -36.94 -33.60 0.07
CA ILE A 492 -36.51 -34.99 0.33
C ILE A 492 -37.67 -35.99 0.46
N ASN A 493 -38.92 -35.53 0.36
CA ASN A 493 -40.11 -36.35 0.54
C ASN A 493 -40.62 -36.84 -0.83
N ASN A 494 -40.73 -38.15 -1.00
CA ASN A 494 -41.28 -38.74 -2.22
C ASN A 494 -42.79 -38.48 -2.30
N PRO A 495 -43.29 -37.76 -3.33
CA PRO A 495 -44.72 -37.39 -3.42
C PRO A 495 -45.63 -38.51 -3.93
N ILE A 496 -45.06 -39.63 -4.41
CA ILE A 496 -45.84 -40.75 -4.94
C ILE A 496 -46.33 -41.63 -3.79
N SER A 497 -47.65 -41.84 -3.72
CA SER A 497 -48.31 -42.69 -2.73
C SER A 497 -48.99 -43.88 -3.41
N THR A 498 -49.12 -44.99 -2.69
CA THR A 498 -49.85 -46.17 -3.18
C THR A 498 -51.35 -45.91 -3.24
N SER A 499 -52.10 -46.65 -4.07
CA SER A 499 -53.56 -46.53 -4.14
C SER A 499 -54.25 -46.80 -2.79
N TYR A 500 -53.66 -47.62 -1.93
CA TYR A 500 -54.17 -47.88 -0.58
C TYR A 500 -53.92 -46.70 0.37
N GLU A 501 -52.74 -46.10 0.34
CA GLU A 501 -52.45 -44.87 1.11
C GLU A 501 -53.35 -43.70 0.68
N LEU A 502 -53.68 -43.62 -0.61
CA LEU A 502 -54.63 -42.63 -1.12
C LEU A 502 -56.04 -42.81 -0.53
N LEU A 503 -56.53 -44.05 -0.38
CA LEU A 503 -57.82 -44.30 0.27
C LEU A 503 -57.84 -43.78 1.72
N TRP A 504 -56.76 -43.99 2.47
CA TRP A 504 -56.67 -43.49 3.85
C TRP A 504 -56.52 -41.97 3.93
N ARG A 505 -55.82 -41.36 2.96
CA ARG A 505 -55.78 -39.90 2.82
C ARG A 505 -57.18 -39.34 2.54
N GLU A 506 -57.90 -39.93 1.59
CA GLU A 506 -59.29 -39.56 1.28
C GLU A 506 -60.20 -39.75 2.50
N TYR A 507 -60.05 -40.84 3.25
CA TYR A 507 -60.80 -41.07 4.49
C TYR A 507 -60.57 -39.95 5.53
N LYS A 508 -59.34 -39.43 5.62
CA LYS A 508 -58.94 -38.37 6.56
C LYS A 508 -59.38 -36.99 6.12
N GLU A 509 -59.22 -36.68 4.83
CA GLU A 509 -59.45 -35.34 4.28
C GLU A 509 -60.92 -35.09 3.92
N THR A 510 -61.72 -36.15 3.70
CA THR A 510 -63.14 -36.01 3.36
C THR A 510 -63.94 -35.57 4.60
N PRO A 511 -64.63 -34.41 4.55
CA PRO A 511 -65.43 -33.92 5.67
C PRO A 511 -66.66 -34.80 5.92
N ASP A 512 -67.18 -34.77 7.14
CA ASP A 512 -68.36 -35.55 7.56
C ASP A 512 -69.64 -35.21 6.77
N THR A 513 -69.62 -34.13 5.98
CA THR A 513 -70.72 -33.72 5.08
C THR A 513 -70.77 -34.51 3.77
N SER A 514 -69.72 -35.26 3.42
CA SER A 514 -69.62 -36.01 2.16
C SER A 514 -69.79 -37.51 2.37
N ALA A 515 -70.98 -37.90 2.82
CA ALA A 515 -71.35 -39.27 3.19
C ALA A 515 -71.02 -40.32 2.11
N VAL A 516 -71.35 -40.04 0.83
CA VAL A 516 -71.19 -40.99 -0.29
C VAL A 516 -69.71 -41.33 -0.57
N THR A 517 -68.83 -40.34 -0.47
CA THR A 517 -67.38 -40.56 -0.63
C THR A 517 -66.85 -41.40 0.53
N LEU A 518 -67.29 -41.13 1.76
CA LEU A 518 -66.86 -41.89 2.93
C LEU A 518 -67.36 -43.34 2.92
N GLN A 519 -68.58 -43.61 2.45
CA GLN A 519 -69.09 -44.96 2.25
C GLN A 519 -68.15 -45.78 1.36
N ASN A 520 -67.81 -45.23 0.18
CA ASN A 520 -66.95 -45.90 -0.79
C ASN A 520 -65.52 -46.10 -0.29
N VAL A 521 -64.96 -45.10 0.37
CA VAL A 521 -63.61 -45.18 0.93
C VAL A 521 -63.53 -46.19 2.07
N MET A 522 -64.45 -46.11 3.06
CA MET A 522 -64.49 -47.05 4.19
C MET A 522 -64.69 -48.50 3.71
N ARG A 523 -65.59 -48.71 2.73
CA ARG A 523 -65.79 -50.04 2.11
C ARG A 523 -64.52 -50.56 1.48
N ARG A 524 -63.85 -49.79 0.62
CA ARG A 524 -62.61 -50.22 -0.05
C ARG A 524 -61.47 -50.46 0.94
N ILE A 525 -61.43 -49.75 2.07
CA ILE A 525 -60.45 -50.00 3.13
C ILE A 525 -60.76 -51.34 3.82
N ILE A 526 -62.00 -51.59 4.22
CA ILE A 526 -62.42 -52.86 4.85
C ILE A 526 -62.22 -54.04 3.88
N GLU A 527 -62.61 -53.90 2.62
CA GLU A 527 -62.43 -54.93 1.61
C GLU A 527 -60.96 -55.25 1.37
N ASN A 528 -60.12 -54.25 1.10
CA ASN A 528 -58.70 -54.50 0.85
C ASN A 528 -57.98 -55.08 2.07
N TYR A 529 -58.25 -54.55 3.26
CA TYR A 529 -57.51 -54.92 4.45
C TYR A 529 -58.07 -56.17 5.14
N PHE A 530 -59.36 -56.16 5.47
CA PHE A 530 -59.98 -57.25 6.23
C PHE A 530 -60.43 -58.41 5.33
N LYS A 531 -61.02 -58.15 4.16
CA LYS A 531 -61.53 -59.23 3.29
C LYS A 531 -60.43 -59.88 2.43
N ILE A 532 -59.69 -59.09 1.65
CA ILE A 532 -58.68 -59.61 0.70
C ILE A 532 -57.42 -60.09 1.43
N LEU A 533 -56.84 -59.25 2.30
CA LEU A 533 -55.60 -59.59 3.01
C LEU A 533 -55.87 -60.41 4.28
N GLY A 534 -56.85 -59.99 5.09
CA GLY A 534 -57.16 -60.58 6.39
C GLY A 534 -58.09 -61.81 6.36
N LYS A 535 -58.78 -62.07 5.24
CA LYS A 535 -59.77 -63.15 5.07
C LYS A 535 -60.96 -63.15 6.06
N TYR A 536 -61.35 -61.98 6.57
CA TYR A 536 -62.55 -61.79 7.39
C TYR A 536 -63.80 -61.61 6.52
N GLY A 537 -64.93 -62.18 6.96
CA GLY A 537 -66.26 -61.83 6.49
C GLY A 537 -66.88 -60.67 7.30
N ASP A 538 -67.99 -60.12 6.80
CA ASP A 538 -68.70 -59.03 7.49
C ASP A 538 -69.25 -59.47 8.86
N ASP A 539 -69.79 -60.69 8.96
CA ASP A 539 -70.28 -61.25 10.22
C ASP A 539 -69.14 -61.50 11.23
N ASP A 540 -67.93 -61.83 10.75
CA ASP A 540 -66.77 -62.00 11.62
C ASP A 540 -66.39 -60.66 12.29
N LEU A 541 -66.44 -59.55 11.55
CA LEU A 541 -66.16 -58.22 12.09
C LEU A 541 -67.24 -57.76 13.07
N ILE A 542 -68.51 -58.06 12.79
CA ILE A 542 -69.64 -57.73 13.67
C ILE A 542 -69.55 -58.53 14.97
N ALA A 543 -69.19 -59.82 14.91
CA ALA A 543 -69.11 -60.69 16.08
C ALA A 543 -68.07 -60.22 17.13
N MET A 544 -67.08 -59.41 16.73
CA MET A 544 -66.04 -58.89 17.63
C MET A 544 -66.55 -57.85 18.64
N PHE A 545 -67.76 -57.31 18.47
CA PHE A 545 -68.36 -56.38 19.43
C PHE A 545 -69.05 -57.14 20.57
N ASP A 546 -68.89 -56.68 21.82
CA ASP A 546 -69.34 -57.43 23.01
C ASP A 546 -70.84 -57.27 23.31
N THR A 547 -71.39 -56.07 23.16
CA THR A 547 -72.80 -55.78 23.48
C THR A 547 -73.69 -55.93 22.25
N HIS A 548 -74.95 -56.31 22.48
CA HIS A 548 -75.93 -56.42 21.40
C HIS A 548 -76.14 -55.06 20.72
N GLU A 549 -76.18 -53.95 21.48
CA GLU A 549 -76.34 -52.62 20.89
C GLU A 549 -75.17 -52.28 19.96
N ASP A 550 -73.92 -52.51 20.37
CA ASP A 550 -72.73 -52.19 19.56
C ASP A 550 -72.66 -53.05 18.28
N ARG A 551 -73.09 -54.32 18.35
CA ARG A 551 -73.19 -55.21 17.18
C ARG A 551 -74.16 -54.67 16.14
N GLU A 552 -75.31 -54.15 16.57
CA GLU A 552 -76.31 -53.58 15.67
C GLU A 552 -75.83 -52.27 15.03
N VAL A 553 -75.08 -51.43 15.76
CA VAL A 553 -74.45 -50.23 15.17
C VAL A 553 -73.36 -50.62 14.16
N CYS A 554 -72.57 -51.68 14.41
CA CYS A 554 -71.61 -52.19 13.43
C CYS A 554 -72.30 -52.78 12.19
N ARG A 555 -73.40 -53.53 12.36
CA ARG A 555 -74.21 -54.05 11.25
C ARG A 555 -74.76 -52.90 10.40
N SER A 556 -75.20 -51.82 11.06
CA SER A 556 -75.64 -50.58 10.41
C SER A 556 -74.52 -49.89 9.61
N LEU A 557 -73.30 -49.81 10.15
CA LEU A 557 -72.13 -49.32 9.40
C LEU A 557 -71.85 -50.16 8.15
N VAL A 558 -71.82 -51.49 8.27
CA VAL A 558 -71.55 -52.41 7.15
C VAL A 558 -72.62 -52.28 6.05
N ALA A 559 -73.89 -52.18 6.43
CA ALA A 559 -74.97 -51.91 5.49
C ALA A 559 -74.79 -50.55 4.80
N TRP A 560 -74.45 -49.50 5.56
CA TRP A 560 -74.28 -48.14 5.06
C TRP A 560 -73.11 -48.00 4.07
N ILE A 561 -71.96 -48.62 4.34
CA ILE A 561 -70.81 -48.57 3.42
C ILE A 561 -71.05 -49.37 2.12
N ASN A 562 -71.91 -50.41 2.19
CA ASN A 562 -72.28 -51.23 1.03
C ASN A 562 -73.36 -50.56 0.16
N ASP A 563 -74.28 -49.80 0.76
CA ASP A 563 -75.35 -49.07 0.06
C ASP A 563 -74.80 -48.00 -0.90
N GLY A 564 -73.72 -47.31 -0.50
CA GLY A 564 -73.02 -46.32 -1.32
C GLY A 564 -72.37 -46.84 -2.62
N SER A 565 -72.51 -48.14 -2.91
CA SER A 565 -72.02 -48.79 -4.13
C SER A 565 -73.11 -49.21 -5.14
N HIS A 566 -74.39 -49.25 -4.74
CA HIS A 566 -75.47 -49.83 -5.55
C HIS A 566 -76.76 -48.99 -5.66
N CYS A 567 -76.89 -47.86 -4.97
CA CYS A 567 -78.04 -46.95 -5.14
C CYS A 567 -77.69 -45.75 -6.03
N MET A 568 -78.31 -45.67 -7.22
CA MET A 568 -78.51 -44.37 -7.87
C MET A 568 -79.41 -43.54 -6.93
N PRO A 569 -79.13 -42.25 -6.67
CA PRO A 569 -79.94 -41.47 -5.73
C PRO A 569 -81.38 -41.38 -6.26
N ASP A 570 -82.31 -42.06 -5.61
CA ASP A 570 -83.74 -41.89 -5.87
C ASP A 570 -84.16 -40.50 -5.34
N ASP A 571 -84.97 -39.77 -6.09
CA ASP A 571 -85.27 -38.32 -5.94
C ASP A 571 -86.15 -38.00 -4.71
N LEU A 572 -86.11 -38.82 -3.66
CA LEU A 572 -86.91 -38.71 -2.44
C LEU A 572 -86.00 -38.74 -1.20
N PHE A 573 -85.60 -37.55 -0.77
CA PHE A 573 -85.13 -37.16 0.57
C PHE A 573 -84.13 -38.11 1.28
N ILE A 574 -82.84 -37.92 1.03
CA ILE A 574 -81.77 -38.37 1.95
C ILE A 574 -81.24 -37.15 2.69
N GLN A 575 -81.76 -36.91 3.90
CA GLN A 575 -81.15 -35.97 4.83
C GLN A 575 -80.00 -36.68 5.56
N ALA A 576 -78.80 -36.68 4.98
CA ALA A 576 -77.62 -37.22 5.64
C ALA A 576 -77.31 -36.35 6.88
N HIS A 577 -77.68 -36.83 8.06
CA HIS A 577 -77.40 -36.15 9.31
C HIS A 577 -75.91 -36.33 9.64
N GLY A 578 -75.12 -35.25 9.65
CA GLY A 578 -73.68 -35.30 9.95
C GLY A 578 -73.33 -35.94 11.32
N ALA A 579 -74.32 -36.07 12.22
CA ALA A 579 -74.19 -36.81 13.47
C ALA A 579 -74.00 -38.34 13.27
N GLU A 580 -74.61 -38.93 12.24
CA GLU A 580 -74.51 -40.38 11.97
C GLU A 580 -73.14 -40.76 11.41
N VAL A 581 -72.56 -39.92 10.55
CA VAL A 581 -71.21 -40.12 9.98
C VAL A 581 -70.14 -40.15 11.08
N GLN A 582 -70.30 -39.34 12.13
CA GLN A 582 -69.40 -39.36 13.28
C GLN A 582 -69.51 -40.65 14.09
N VAL A 583 -70.71 -41.20 14.22
CA VAL A 583 -70.92 -42.52 14.86
C VAL A 583 -70.24 -43.61 14.00
N TYR A 584 -70.42 -43.57 12.69
CA TYR A 584 -69.81 -44.53 11.77
C TYR A 584 -68.28 -44.46 11.75
N ARG A 585 -67.67 -43.28 11.80
CA ARG A 585 -66.20 -43.16 11.96
C ARG A 585 -65.71 -43.78 13.28
N LYS A 586 -66.46 -43.61 14.38
CA LYS A 586 -66.11 -44.21 15.68
C LYS A 586 -66.20 -45.73 15.61
N VAL A 587 -67.27 -46.27 15.03
CA VAL A 587 -67.45 -47.72 14.87
C VAL A 587 -66.42 -48.30 13.90
N PHE A 588 -66.14 -47.61 12.80
CA PHE A 588 -65.09 -47.97 11.86
C PHE A 588 -63.71 -48.06 12.55
N LYS A 589 -63.35 -47.08 13.39
CA LYS A 589 -62.15 -47.16 14.24
C LYS A 589 -62.23 -48.37 15.19
N LYS A 590 -63.39 -48.59 15.81
CA LYS A 590 -63.59 -49.66 16.79
C LYS A 590 -63.45 -51.07 16.17
N ILE A 591 -63.75 -51.25 14.88
CA ILE A 591 -63.44 -52.50 14.15
C ILE A 591 -61.93 -52.81 14.24
N PHE A 592 -61.06 -51.82 13.99
CA PHE A 592 -59.61 -52.03 14.10
C PHE A 592 -59.16 -52.30 15.54
N GLN A 593 -59.80 -51.67 16.53
CA GLN A 593 -59.50 -51.91 17.94
C GLN A 593 -59.85 -53.33 18.36
N LEU A 594 -61.07 -53.77 18.08
CA LEU A 594 -61.57 -55.08 18.50
C LEU A 594 -60.93 -56.24 17.74
N THR A 595 -60.42 -55.99 16.53
CA THR A 595 -59.61 -56.97 15.77
C THR A 595 -58.13 -56.95 16.12
N ASN A 596 -57.70 -56.23 17.16
CA ASN A 596 -56.29 -56.05 17.57
C ASN A 596 -55.38 -55.44 16.48
N HIS A 597 -55.95 -54.66 15.57
CA HIS A 597 -55.25 -53.97 14.48
C HIS A 597 -55.29 -52.43 14.63
N GLU A 598 -55.52 -51.90 15.84
CA GLU A 598 -55.56 -50.45 16.10
C GLU A 598 -54.29 -49.73 15.63
N GLY A 599 -53.12 -50.36 15.80
CA GLY A 599 -51.85 -49.79 15.35
C GLY A 599 -51.81 -49.48 13.85
N HIS A 600 -52.52 -50.26 13.02
CA HIS A 600 -52.64 -49.98 11.58
C HIS A 600 -53.54 -48.77 11.31
N TYR A 601 -54.69 -48.69 11.99
CA TYR A 601 -55.58 -47.53 11.89
C TYR A 601 -54.85 -46.24 12.29
N GLU A 602 -54.14 -46.26 13.42
CA GLU A 602 -53.36 -45.11 13.88
C GLU A 602 -52.24 -44.75 12.90
N MET A 603 -51.53 -45.75 12.37
CA MET A 603 -50.46 -45.51 11.37
C MET A 603 -50.99 -44.81 10.12
N MET A 604 -52.17 -45.21 9.63
CA MET A 604 -52.74 -44.68 8.39
C MET A 604 -53.52 -43.37 8.59
N THR A 605 -53.89 -43.01 9.83
CA THR A 605 -54.62 -41.77 10.15
C THR A 605 -53.76 -40.66 10.75
N ARG A 606 -52.51 -40.97 11.16
CA ARG A 606 -51.46 -39.98 11.47
C ARG A 606 -51.25 -38.98 10.34
#